data_AF-A0A2T4YY82-F1
#
_entry.id   AF-A0A2T4YY82-F1
#
_cell.length_a   1.000
_cell.length_b   1.000
_cell.length_c   1.000
_cell.angle_alpha   90.00
_cell.angle_beta   90.00
_cell.angle_gamma   90.00
#
_symmetry.space_group_name_H-M   'P 1'
#
loop_
_entity.id
_entity.type
_entity.pdbx_description
1 polymer ?
#
loop_
_entity_poly.entity_id
_entity_poly.type
_entity_poly.pdbx_seq_one_letter_code
_entity_poly.pdbx_strand_id
1 'polypeptide(L)'
;MTDTVWGFVRDAQALQHLVALAIAYLLALPIGWDREQEERSAGLRTFPLVAIACCGFVQAAELRYGTHPDAMGKIVEGLITGVGFIGGGAILKMRNSVRGTATAASLWATGAIGTAVGLGAWAVALLLTVLTVMTLRLLTPLKVEDTNAAPEDHETGPPGGER
;
A
#
# COMPACT_ATOMS: atom_id res chain seq x y z
N MET A 1 -38.13 16.85 -18.67
CA MET A 1 -36.86 17.20 -19.37
C MET A 1 -35.71 17.37 -18.38
N THR A 2 -35.93 17.94 -17.20
CA THR A 2 -34.93 18.06 -16.11
C THR A 2 -34.49 16.71 -15.54
N ASP A 3 -35.38 15.75 -15.36
CA ASP A 3 -35.05 14.46 -14.72
C ASP A 3 -34.10 13.59 -15.58
N THR A 4 -34.22 13.69 -16.91
CA THR A 4 -33.34 13.00 -17.87
C THR A 4 -31.93 13.60 -17.87
N VAL A 5 -31.82 14.93 -17.74
CA VAL A 5 -30.53 15.64 -17.70
C VAL A 5 -29.79 15.34 -16.39
N TRP A 6 -30.49 15.39 -15.25
CA TRP A 6 -29.90 15.02 -13.96
C TRP A 6 -29.52 13.54 -13.87
N GLY A 7 -30.32 12.65 -14.47
CA GLY A 7 -29.97 11.24 -14.63
C GLY A 7 -28.68 11.05 -15.42
N PHE A 8 -28.59 11.65 -16.60
CA PHE A 8 -27.39 11.59 -17.45
C PHE A 8 -26.13 12.13 -16.76
N VAL A 9 -26.22 13.27 -16.07
CA VAL A 9 -25.10 13.86 -15.33
C VAL A 9 -24.64 12.94 -14.19
N ARG A 10 -25.59 12.35 -13.45
CA ARG A 10 -25.27 11.41 -12.37
C ARG A 10 -24.59 10.15 -12.89
N ASP A 11 -25.06 9.61 -14.00
CA ASP A 11 -24.50 8.41 -14.62
C ASP A 11 -23.08 8.68 -15.16
N ALA A 12 -22.85 9.86 -15.75
CA ALA A 12 -21.53 10.29 -16.20
C ALA A 12 -20.55 10.45 -15.02
N GLN A 13 -20.98 11.05 -13.91
CA GLN A 13 -20.15 11.18 -12.69
C GLN A 13 -19.83 9.82 -12.07
N ALA A 14 -20.83 8.94 -11.97
CA ALA A 14 -20.62 7.59 -11.46
C ALA A 14 -19.58 6.82 -12.29
N LEU A 15 -19.61 6.97 -13.62
CA LEU A 15 -18.62 6.38 -14.51
C LEU A 15 -17.22 6.94 -14.29
N GLN A 16 -17.08 8.26 -14.12
CA GLN A 16 -15.80 8.89 -13.81
C GLN A 16 -15.19 8.35 -12.51
N HIS A 17 -16.02 8.19 -11.48
CA HIS A 17 -15.58 7.64 -10.20
C HIS A 17 -15.14 6.18 -10.31
N LEU A 18 -15.90 5.37 -11.05
CA LEU A 18 -15.57 3.97 -11.31
C LEU A 18 -14.25 3.84 -12.06
N VAL A 19 -14.01 4.68 -13.07
CA VAL A 19 -12.78 4.69 -13.85
C VAL A 19 -11.57 5.05 -12.98
N ALA A 20 -11.69 6.08 -12.12
CA ALA A 20 -10.62 6.44 -11.20
C ALA A 20 -10.27 5.30 -10.23
N LEU A 21 -11.29 4.64 -9.64
CA LEU A 21 -11.08 3.50 -8.76
C LEU A 21 -10.43 2.31 -9.50
N ALA A 22 -10.85 2.04 -10.74
CA ALA A 22 -10.26 1.01 -11.57
C ALA A 22 -8.79 1.32 -11.90
N ILE A 23 -8.45 2.58 -12.21
CA ILE A 23 -7.06 2.99 -12.43
C ILE A 23 -6.23 2.83 -11.16
N ALA A 24 -6.74 3.27 -10.00
CA ALA A 24 -6.05 3.09 -8.72
C ALA A 24 -5.76 1.61 -8.42
N TYR A 25 -6.74 0.74 -8.68
CA TYR A 25 -6.58 -0.71 -8.56
C TYR A 25 -5.47 -1.23 -9.48
N LEU A 26 -5.54 -0.90 -10.78
CA LEU A 26 -4.59 -1.37 -11.79
C LEU A 26 -3.16 -0.90 -11.53
N LEU A 27 -2.97 0.34 -11.06
CA LEU A 27 -1.66 0.87 -10.71
C LEU A 27 -1.06 0.17 -9.48
N ALA A 28 -1.87 -0.29 -8.54
CA ALA A 28 -1.40 -1.01 -7.36
C ALA A 28 -1.11 -2.51 -7.61
N LEU A 29 -1.68 -3.10 -8.66
CA LEU A 29 -1.53 -4.54 -8.96
C LEU A 29 -0.07 -4.99 -9.11
N PRO A 30 0.82 -4.30 -9.86
CA PRO A 30 2.21 -4.73 -10.01
C PRO A 30 2.97 -4.79 -8.69
N ILE A 31 2.66 -3.85 -7.76
CA ILE A 31 3.25 -3.81 -6.42
C ILE A 31 2.73 -5.00 -5.59
N GLY A 32 1.42 -5.23 -5.61
CA GLY A 32 0.80 -6.36 -4.91
C GLY A 32 1.29 -7.71 -5.44
N TRP A 33 1.50 -7.83 -6.74
CA TRP A 33 2.03 -9.04 -7.38
C TRP A 33 3.46 -9.35 -6.92
N ASP A 34 4.30 -8.32 -6.87
CA ASP A 34 5.67 -8.44 -6.39
C ASP A 34 5.72 -8.85 -4.91
N ARG A 35 4.84 -8.27 -4.09
CA ARG A 35 4.75 -8.58 -2.66
C ARG A 35 4.18 -9.95 -2.32
N GLU A 36 3.20 -10.41 -3.09
CA GLU A 36 2.64 -11.76 -2.94
C GLU A 36 3.73 -12.83 -3.13
N GLN A 37 4.66 -12.60 -4.05
CA GLN A 37 5.76 -13.54 -4.32
C GLN A 37 6.83 -13.51 -3.22
N GLU A 38 7.18 -12.34 -2.69
CA GLU A 38 8.37 -12.17 -1.82
C GLU A 38 8.11 -12.38 -0.32
N GLU A 39 7.06 -11.78 0.25
CA GLU A 39 6.88 -11.72 1.71
C GLU A 39 5.60 -12.40 2.24
N ARG A 40 4.63 -12.74 1.37
CA ARG A 40 3.31 -13.37 1.68
C ARG A 40 2.46 -12.73 2.81
N SER A 41 2.93 -11.67 3.48
CA SER A 41 2.20 -11.00 4.56
C SER A 41 1.10 -10.07 4.04
N ALA A 42 1.33 -9.45 2.88
CA ALA A 42 0.35 -8.69 2.12
C ALA A 42 0.68 -8.82 0.63
N GLY A 43 -0.36 -8.81 -0.22
CA GLY A 43 -0.18 -9.07 -1.65
C GLY A 43 -1.36 -8.63 -2.49
N LEU A 44 -1.79 -9.44 -3.46
CA LEU A 44 -2.72 -9.03 -4.52
C LEU A 44 -4.11 -8.61 -4.05
N ARG A 45 -4.48 -8.98 -2.82
CA ARG A 45 -5.71 -8.51 -2.18
C ARG A 45 -5.50 -7.18 -1.46
N THR A 46 -4.43 -7.07 -0.69
CA THR A 46 -4.21 -5.93 0.21
C THR A 46 -3.87 -4.66 -0.55
N PHE A 47 -2.90 -4.71 -1.46
CA PHE A 47 -2.38 -3.52 -2.13
C PHE A 47 -3.45 -2.79 -2.96
N PRO A 48 -4.21 -3.48 -3.84
CA PRO A 48 -5.23 -2.80 -4.62
C PRO A 48 -6.40 -2.29 -3.77
N LEU A 49 -6.76 -2.97 -2.68
CA LEU A 49 -7.80 -2.49 -1.75
C LEU A 49 -7.37 -1.21 -1.05
N VAL A 50 -6.11 -1.08 -0.64
CA VAL A 50 -5.58 0.15 -0.04
C VAL A 50 -5.64 1.32 -1.05
N ALA A 51 -5.23 1.09 -2.30
CA ALA A 51 -5.29 2.13 -3.33
C ALA A 51 -6.73 2.56 -3.65
N ILE A 52 -7.66 1.61 -3.81
CA ILE A 52 -9.09 1.90 -3.99
C ILE A 52 -9.64 2.69 -2.81
N ALA A 53 -9.34 2.30 -1.57
CA ALA A 53 -9.87 2.96 -0.37
C ALA A 53 -9.40 4.42 -0.30
N CYS A 54 -8.10 4.67 -0.46
CA CYS A 54 -7.56 6.04 -0.48
C CYS A 54 -8.17 6.89 -1.61
N CYS A 55 -8.29 6.33 -2.81
CA CYS A 55 -8.93 7.00 -3.95
C CYS A 55 -10.40 7.33 -3.66
N GLY A 56 -11.14 6.36 -3.09
CA GLY A 56 -12.55 6.52 -2.73
C GLY A 56 -12.78 7.56 -1.64
N PHE A 57 -11.92 7.63 -0.62
CA PHE A 57 -12.03 8.66 0.42
C PHE A 57 -11.83 10.07 -0.12
N VAL A 58 -10.89 10.27 -1.05
CA VAL A 58 -10.70 11.56 -1.72
C VAL A 58 -11.94 11.94 -2.54
N GLN A 59 -12.48 11.01 -3.34
CA GLN A 59 -13.67 11.26 -4.15
C GLN A 59 -14.93 11.51 -3.31
N ALA A 60 -15.10 10.78 -2.22
CA ALA A 60 -16.20 11.00 -1.28
C ALA A 60 -16.09 12.37 -0.60
N ALA A 61 -14.87 12.81 -0.26
CA ALA A 61 -14.63 14.14 0.28
C ALA A 61 -14.93 15.23 -0.75
N GLU A 62 -14.51 15.06 -2.00
CA GLU A 62 -14.81 16.00 -3.08
C GLU A 62 -16.31 16.15 -3.31
N LEU A 63 -17.07 15.04 -3.31
CA LEU A 63 -18.53 15.08 -3.47
C LEU A 63 -19.21 15.85 -2.33
N ARG A 64 -18.70 15.71 -1.10
CA ARG A 64 -19.33 16.31 0.09
C ARG A 64 -18.90 17.76 0.35
N TYR A 65 -17.66 18.10 0.08
CA TYR A 65 -17.03 19.36 0.48
C TYR A 65 -16.51 20.20 -0.71
N GLY A 66 -16.62 19.68 -1.93
CA GLY A 66 -15.99 20.26 -3.11
C GLY A 66 -14.47 20.27 -3.00
N THR A 67 -13.81 21.16 -3.73
CA THR A 67 -12.35 21.30 -3.77
C THR A 67 -11.82 22.27 -2.71
N HIS A 68 -12.46 22.35 -1.53
CA HIS A 68 -11.99 23.21 -0.44
C HIS A 68 -10.62 22.73 0.07
N PRO A 69 -9.55 23.55 -0.01
CA PRO A 69 -8.20 23.11 0.31
C PRO A 69 -8.05 22.57 1.74
N ASP A 70 -8.69 23.22 2.72
CA ASP A 70 -8.60 22.82 4.14
C ASP A 70 -9.26 21.46 4.41
N ALA A 71 -10.41 21.20 3.77
CA ALA A 71 -11.13 19.95 3.93
C ALA A 71 -10.34 18.79 3.29
N MET A 72 -9.82 19.02 2.09
CA MET A 72 -9.03 18.01 1.39
C MET A 72 -7.69 17.74 2.10
N GLY A 73 -7.04 18.79 2.63
CA GLY A 73 -5.82 18.67 3.43
C GLY A 73 -6.00 17.77 4.65
N LYS A 74 -7.09 17.94 5.41
CA LYS A 74 -7.42 17.09 6.57
C LYS A 74 -7.69 15.63 6.19
N ILE A 75 -8.35 15.40 5.07
CA ILE A 75 -8.59 14.04 4.57
C ILE A 75 -7.26 13.38 4.21
N VAL A 76 -6.39 14.07 3.47
CA VAL A 76 -5.06 13.56 3.11
C VAL A 76 -4.20 13.30 4.34
N GLU A 77 -4.21 14.18 5.34
CA GLU A 77 -3.53 13.98 6.62
C GLU A 77 -4.02 12.72 7.35
N GLY A 78 -5.34 12.51 7.37
CA GLY A 78 -5.95 11.30 7.91
C GLY A 78 -5.54 10.04 7.15
N LEU A 79 -5.47 10.11 5.81
CA LEU A 79 -5.01 9.00 4.96
C LEU A 79 -3.54 8.66 5.22
N ILE A 80 -2.66 9.66 5.29
CA ILE A 80 -1.23 9.50 5.62
C ILE A 80 -1.08 8.76 6.95
N THR A 81 -1.83 9.20 7.97
CA THR A 81 -1.83 8.59 9.31
C THR A 81 -2.35 7.15 9.27
N GLY A 82 -3.49 6.91 8.63
CA GLY A 82 -4.12 5.58 8.56
C GLY A 82 -3.30 4.55 7.79
N VAL A 83 -2.78 4.93 6.61
CA VAL A 83 -1.90 4.05 5.81
C VAL A 83 -0.60 3.78 6.58
N GLY A 84 -0.09 4.75 7.32
CA GLY A 84 1.04 4.57 8.23
C GLY A 84 0.85 3.50 9.27
N PHE A 85 -0.33 3.47 9.89
CA PHE A 85 -0.67 2.43 10.85
C PHE A 85 -0.72 1.04 10.20
N ILE A 86 -1.32 0.92 9.01
CA ILE A 86 -1.38 -0.35 8.26
C ILE A 86 0.04 -0.82 7.88
N GLY A 87 0.89 0.11 7.41
CA GLY A 87 2.28 -0.17 7.07
C GLY A 87 3.08 -0.62 8.29
N GLY A 88 2.99 0.10 9.41
CA GLY A 88 3.65 -0.29 10.67
C GLY A 88 3.20 -1.66 11.17
N GLY A 89 1.90 -1.99 11.03
CA GLY A 89 1.36 -3.30 11.37
C GLY A 89 1.88 -4.45 10.51
N ALA A 90 2.44 -4.16 9.33
CA ALA A 90 3.08 -5.17 8.49
C ALA A 90 4.51 -5.53 8.91
N ILE A 91 5.13 -4.73 9.79
CA ILE A 91 6.51 -4.95 10.26
C ILE A 91 6.49 -5.93 11.45
N LEU A 92 7.18 -7.05 11.29
CA LEU A 92 7.29 -8.08 12.31
C LEU A 92 8.73 -8.16 12.84
N LYS A 93 8.90 -7.96 14.15
CA LYS A 93 10.17 -8.10 14.83
C LYS A 93 10.32 -9.50 15.39
N MET A 94 11.34 -10.22 14.93
CA MET A 94 11.74 -11.54 15.42
C MET A 94 13.05 -11.42 16.23
N ARG A 95 13.44 -12.48 16.95
CA ARG A 95 14.58 -12.46 17.89
C ARG A 95 15.87 -11.93 17.25
N ASN A 96 16.16 -12.33 16.02
CA ASN A 96 17.40 -11.95 15.30
C ASN A 96 17.14 -11.26 13.95
N SER A 97 15.90 -10.89 13.60
CA SER A 97 15.61 -10.24 12.31
C SER A 97 14.31 -9.45 12.31
N VAL A 98 14.19 -8.53 11.36
CA VAL A 98 12.96 -7.76 11.11
C VAL A 98 12.48 -8.07 9.69
N ARG A 99 11.18 -8.40 9.54
CA ARG A 99 10.55 -8.74 8.26
C ARG A 99 9.38 -7.79 7.97
N GLY A 100 9.01 -7.64 6.70
CA GLY A 100 7.85 -6.82 6.31
C GLY A 100 8.14 -5.34 6.16
N THR A 101 9.40 -4.89 6.28
CA THR A 101 9.77 -3.47 6.07
C THR A 101 9.52 -3.03 4.63
N ALA A 102 9.83 -3.89 3.65
CA ALA A 102 9.53 -3.64 2.24
C ALA A 102 8.02 -3.62 1.99
N THR A 103 7.28 -4.56 2.57
CA THR A 103 5.80 -4.57 2.53
C THR A 103 5.21 -3.29 3.13
N ALA A 104 5.69 -2.85 4.30
CA ALA A 104 5.25 -1.62 4.96
C ALA A 104 5.47 -0.38 4.09
N ALA A 105 6.68 -0.22 3.54
CA ALA A 105 7.00 0.88 2.63
C ALA A 105 6.16 0.84 1.34
N SER A 106 5.89 -0.36 0.83
CA SER A 106 5.05 -0.55 -0.35
C SER A 106 3.60 -0.14 -0.07
N LEU A 107 3.06 -0.47 1.10
CA LEU A 107 1.69 -0.12 1.50
C LEU A 107 1.55 1.40 1.59
N TRP A 108 2.57 2.06 2.15
CA TRP A 108 2.67 3.51 2.18
C TRP A 108 2.62 4.12 0.77
N ALA A 109 3.49 3.66 -0.13
CA ALA A 109 3.51 4.12 -1.52
C ALA A 109 2.16 3.87 -2.23
N THR A 110 1.51 2.76 -1.93
CA THR A 110 0.22 2.37 -2.54
C THR A 110 -0.93 3.26 -2.08
N GLY A 111 -0.97 3.64 -0.81
CA GLY A 111 -1.90 4.65 -0.32
C GLY A 111 -1.69 6.00 -1.01
N ALA A 112 -0.43 6.40 -1.22
CA ALA A 112 -0.10 7.63 -1.95
C ALA A 112 -0.54 7.56 -3.43
N ILE A 113 -0.38 6.43 -4.10
CA ILE A 113 -0.87 6.20 -5.48
C ILE A 113 -2.39 6.36 -5.53
N GLY A 114 -3.14 5.69 -4.65
CA GLY A 114 -4.59 5.80 -4.59
C GLY A 114 -5.07 7.22 -4.32
N THR A 115 -4.40 7.92 -3.39
CA THR A 115 -4.67 9.33 -3.07
C THR A 115 -4.42 10.23 -4.28
N ALA A 116 -3.29 10.06 -4.97
CA ALA A 116 -2.96 10.83 -6.17
C ALA A 116 -3.98 10.59 -7.30
N VAL A 117 -4.45 9.36 -7.51
CA VAL A 117 -5.53 9.06 -8.45
C VAL A 117 -6.83 9.76 -8.05
N GLY A 118 -7.20 9.70 -6.77
CA GLY A 118 -8.39 10.37 -6.25
C GLY A 118 -8.35 11.90 -6.43
N LEU A 119 -7.17 12.51 -6.33
CA LEU A 119 -6.95 13.94 -6.57
C LEU A 119 -6.84 14.31 -8.06
N GLY A 120 -6.91 13.34 -8.97
CA GLY A 120 -6.68 13.56 -10.41
C GLY A 120 -5.22 13.85 -10.78
N ALA A 121 -4.26 13.59 -9.89
CA ALA A 121 -2.83 13.79 -10.12
C ALA A 121 -2.21 12.58 -10.86
N TRP A 122 -2.66 12.33 -12.09
CA TRP A 122 -2.34 11.13 -12.88
C TRP A 122 -0.84 10.89 -13.09
N ALA A 123 -0.09 11.96 -13.39
CA ALA A 123 1.35 11.87 -13.59
C ALA A 123 2.08 11.42 -12.30
N VAL A 124 1.65 11.93 -11.14
CA VAL A 124 2.21 11.56 -9.84
C VAL A 124 1.91 10.10 -9.52
N ALA A 125 0.66 9.66 -9.72
CA ALA A 125 0.25 8.28 -9.49
C ALA A 125 1.05 7.29 -10.35
N LEU A 126 1.26 7.61 -11.63
CA LEU A 126 2.03 6.77 -12.54
C LEU A 126 3.52 6.73 -12.18
N LEU A 127 4.12 7.89 -11.88
CA LEU A 127 5.53 7.96 -11.45
C LEU A 127 5.76 7.19 -10.14
N LEU A 128 4.88 7.35 -9.14
CA LEU A 128 4.96 6.59 -7.90
C LEU A 128 4.90 5.08 -8.16
N THR A 129 3.99 4.65 -9.03
CA THR A 129 3.85 3.23 -9.40
C THR A 129 5.13 2.70 -10.04
N VAL A 130 5.63 3.37 -11.07
CA VAL A 130 6.82 2.96 -11.82
C VAL A 130 8.05 2.93 -10.89
N LEU A 131 8.29 4.01 -10.15
CA LEU A 131 9.45 4.10 -9.26
C LEU A 131 9.39 3.07 -8.13
N THR A 132 8.20 2.82 -7.57
CA THR A 132 8.02 1.76 -6.56
C THR A 132 8.36 0.41 -7.17
N VAL A 133 7.74 0.01 -8.28
CA VAL A 133 8.00 -1.29 -8.92
C VAL A 133 9.47 -1.43 -9.33
N MET A 134 10.08 -0.38 -9.90
CA MET A 134 11.50 -0.40 -10.27
C MET A 134 12.40 -0.61 -9.06
N THR A 135 12.16 0.11 -7.96
CA THR A 135 12.91 -0.05 -6.70
C THR A 135 12.81 -1.49 -6.20
N LEU A 136 11.59 -2.04 -6.23
CA LEU A 136 11.30 -3.39 -5.74
C LEU A 136 11.86 -4.51 -6.62
N ARG A 137 12.01 -4.30 -7.93
CA ARG A 137 12.56 -5.33 -8.82
C ARG A 137 14.07 -5.23 -9.03
N LEU A 138 14.62 -4.02 -9.05
CA LEU A 138 16.03 -3.79 -9.38
C LEU A 138 16.95 -3.90 -8.15
N LEU A 139 16.47 -3.57 -6.95
CA LEU A 139 17.32 -3.51 -5.75
C LEU A 139 17.20 -4.73 -4.82
N THR A 140 16.19 -5.57 -5.02
CA THR A 140 16.02 -6.84 -4.27
C THR A 140 17.18 -7.85 -4.45
N PRO A 141 17.85 -7.97 -5.61
CA PRO A 141 18.96 -8.93 -5.77
C PRO A 141 20.21 -8.62 -4.94
N LEU A 142 20.32 -7.44 -4.33
CA LEU A 142 21.52 -7.01 -3.60
C LEU A 142 21.59 -7.51 -2.16
N LYS A 143 20.55 -8.17 -1.66
CA LYS A 143 20.57 -8.78 -0.33
C LYS A 143 21.36 -10.08 -0.41
N VAL A 144 22.68 -9.97 -0.28
CA VAL A 144 23.59 -11.10 -0.10
C VAL A 144 23.09 -11.90 1.09
N GLU A 145 22.72 -13.15 0.84
CA GLU A 145 22.36 -14.10 1.89
C GLU A 145 23.58 -14.30 2.76
N ASP A 146 23.56 -13.78 3.99
CA ASP A 146 24.56 -14.11 5.02
C ASP A 146 24.38 -15.60 5.39
N THR A 147 24.79 -16.47 4.48
CA THR A 147 25.07 -17.88 4.72
C THR A 147 26.31 -17.93 5.59
N ASN A 148 26.17 -17.68 6.90
CA ASN A 148 27.11 -18.03 7.97
C ASN A 148 26.54 -17.61 9.34
N ALA A 149 25.30 -18.01 9.66
CA ALA A 149 24.96 -18.19 11.07
C ALA A 149 25.55 -19.54 11.50
N ALA A 150 26.67 -19.47 12.21
CA ALA A 150 27.33 -20.63 12.80
C ALA A 150 26.33 -21.47 13.63
N PRO A 151 26.51 -22.80 13.73
CA PRO A 151 25.68 -23.60 14.63
C PRO A 151 25.82 -23.06 16.05
N GLU A 152 24.71 -22.71 16.70
CA GLU A 152 24.69 -22.52 18.15
C GLU A 152 25.16 -23.84 18.78
N ASP A 153 26.31 -23.79 19.43
CA ASP A 153 26.81 -24.86 20.27
C ASP A 153 25.83 -25.05 21.42
N HIS A 154 25.03 -26.11 21.33
CA HIS A 154 24.32 -26.63 22.48
C HIS A 154 25.38 -27.06 23.52
N GLU A 155 25.68 -26.15 24.46
CA GLU A 155 26.36 -26.49 25.70
C GLU A 155 25.58 -27.64 26.36
N THR A 156 26.18 -28.84 26.28
CA THR A 156 25.77 -29.99 27.06
C THR A 156 25.97 -29.65 28.53
N GLY A 157 24.88 -29.39 29.24
CA GLY A 157 24.90 -29.31 30.71
C GLY A 157 25.45 -30.62 31.30
N PRO A 158 26.19 -30.57 32.43
CA PRO A 158 26.84 -31.76 32.97
C PRO A 158 25.79 -32.80 33.41
N PRO A 159 26.09 -34.11 33.29
CA PRO A 159 25.21 -35.14 33.81
C PRO A 159 25.09 -34.97 35.32
N GLY A 160 23.89 -34.61 35.76
CA GLY A 160 23.51 -34.64 37.17
C GLY A 160 23.71 -36.04 37.69
N GLY A 161 24.76 -36.20 38.50
CA GLY A 161 25.13 -37.46 39.12
C GLY A 161 24.03 -37.97 40.03
N GLU A 162 23.83 -39.28 39.96
CA GLU A 162 23.12 -40.08 40.93
C GLU A 162 23.64 -39.80 42.34
N ARG A 163 22.72 -39.46 43.25
CA ARG A 163 22.69 -39.84 44.67
C ARG A 163 21.40 -39.35 45.33
#